data_AF-A0A0Q5S9R5-F1
#
_entry.id   AF-A0A0Q5S9R5-F1
#
_cell.length_a   1.000
_cell.length_b   1.000
_cell.length_c   1.000
_cell.angle_alpha   90.00
_cell.angle_beta   90.00
_cell.angle_gamma   90.00
#
_symmetry.space_group_name_H-M   'P 1'
#
loop_
_entity.id
_entity.type
_entity.pdbx_description
1 polymer ?
#
loop_
_entity_poly.entity_id
_entity_poly.type
_entity_poly.pdbx_seq_one_letter_code
_entity_poly.pdbx_strand_id
1 'polypeptide(L)'
;MTNPANVADGYTPNAPFTFEGKATPGKTINIENKNGVAIATITVKEDGTWSWTRVNMGTSTWNLNFIQDKGQATEAVAKVLGFKPNAAPAPVVTVTNPANVADGYTANAPFTFEGKGTPGKTINIENKNDVAIATITVKADGTWSWTRSNMGTSTWNLNFIQDKGQTGEAVAKVEGFKPRA
;
A
#
# COMPACT_ATOMS: atom_id res chain seq x y z
N MET A 1 -12.90 26.49 14.15
CA MET A 1 -11.77 25.59 13.84
C MET A 1 -12.14 24.72 12.67
N THR A 2 -11.23 24.44 11.73
CA THR A 2 -11.49 23.52 10.60
C THR A 2 -11.17 22.07 10.97
N ASN A 3 -11.74 21.13 10.22
CA ASN A 3 -11.42 19.71 10.35
C ASN A 3 -9.98 19.44 9.86
N PRO A 4 -9.12 18.76 10.64
CA PRO A 4 -7.70 18.74 10.32
C PRO A 4 -7.18 17.53 9.55
N ALA A 5 -8.08 16.59 9.23
CA ALA A 5 -7.80 15.47 8.35
C ALA A 5 -9.11 14.92 7.78
N ASN A 6 -9.10 14.49 6.52
CA ASN A 6 -10.19 13.72 5.96
C ASN A 6 -10.05 12.25 6.38
N VAL A 7 -11.05 11.76 7.11
CA VAL A 7 -11.01 10.40 7.68
C VAL A 7 -11.03 9.30 6.61
N ALA A 8 -11.54 9.60 5.41
CA ALA A 8 -11.57 8.67 4.29
C ALA A 8 -10.18 8.38 3.72
N ASP A 9 -9.25 9.33 3.81
CA ASP A 9 -7.90 9.20 3.23
C ASP A 9 -7.00 8.30 4.10
N GLY A 10 -7.27 8.25 5.40
CA GLY A 10 -6.45 7.51 6.36
C GLY A 10 -5.02 8.05 6.48
N TYR A 11 -4.11 7.23 6.98
CA TYR A 11 -2.70 7.59 7.14
C TYR A 11 -1.78 6.41 6.78
N THR A 12 -0.53 6.69 6.41
CA THR A 12 0.45 5.62 6.15
C THR A 12 0.89 4.99 7.48
N PRO A 13 0.72 3.67 7.69
CA PRO A 13 1.04 3.02 8.96
C PRO A 13 2.53 3.14 9.29
N ASN A 14 2.83 3.29 10.58
CA ASN A 14 4.20 3.45 11.11
C ASN A 14 5.01 4.63 10.53
N ALA A 15 4.34 5.59 9.90
CA ALA A 15 4.94 6.79 9.34
C ALA A 15 4.44 8.06 10.05
N PRO A 16 5.10 9.22 9.84
CA PRO A 16 4.62 10.50 10.32
C PRO A 16 3.31 10.90 9.60
N PHE A 17 2.43 11.59 10.31
CA PHE A 17 1.27 12.26 9.72
C PHE A 17 1.13 13.67 10.29
N THR A 18 0.86 14.64 9.42
CA THR A 18 0.65 16.04 9.81
C THR A 18 -0.84 16.37 9.75
N PHE A 19 -1.38 16.72 10.92
CA PHE A 19 -2.70 17.34 11.04
C PHE A 19 -2.54 18.84 10.90
N GLU A 20 -3.41 19.49 10.12
CA GLU A 20 -3.33 20.92 9.87
C GLU A 20 -4.71 21.54 9.73
N GLY A 21 -4.83 22.82 10.03
CA GLY A 21 -6.10 23.50 9.91
C GLY A 21 -6.02 24.98 10.20
N LYS A 22 -7.19 25.59 10.34
CA LYS A 22 -7.37 26.99 10.72
C LYS A 22 -8.11 27.11 12.05
N ALA A 23 -7.71 28.10 12.84
CA ALA A 23 -8.34 28.45 14.10
C ALA A 23 -8.04 29.92 14.45
N THR A 24 -8.41 30.39 15.64
CA THR A 24 -8.18 31.80 16.01
C THR A 24 -6.68 32.04 16.28
N PRO A 25 -6.05 33.05 15.65
CA PRO A 25 -4.64 33.40 15.87
C PRO A 25 -4.25 33.57 17.33
N GLY A 26 -3.04 33.15 17.68
CA GLY A 26 -2.46 33.30 19.03
C GLY A 26 -3.10 32.43 20.12
N LYS A 27 -4.13 31.64 19.80
CA LYS A 27 -4.77 30.72 20.74
C LYS A 27 -4.07 29.37 20.80
N THR A 28 -4.32 28.62 21.86
CA THR A 28 -3.80 27.25 22.03
C THR A 28 -4.84 26.22 21.62
N ILE A 29 -4.39 25.12 21.02
CA ILE A 29 -5.18 23.93 20.72
C ILE A 29 -4.65 22.76 21.55
N ASN A 30 -5.52 22.17 22.37
CA ASN A 30 -5.30 20.93 23.09
C ASN A 30 -5.71 19.75 22.22
N ILE A 31 -4.80 18.79 22.05
CA ILE A 31 -5.01 17.57 21.27
C ILE A 31 -5.13 16.40 22.24
N GLU A 32 -6.26 15.69 22.18
CA GLU A 32 -6.61 14.65 23.15
C GLU A 32 -7.20 13.43 22.46
N ASN A 33 -7.08 12.26 23.07
CA ASN A 33 -7.82 11.09 22.59
C ASN A 33 -9.32 11.18 22.98
N LYS A 34 -10.13 10.23 22.51
CA LYS A 34 -11.56 10.16 22.84
C LYS A 34 -11.89 10.07 24.34
N ASN A 35 -10.93 9.68 25.18
CA ASN A 35 -11.10 9.55 26.63
C ASN A 35 -10.64 10.84 27.37
N GLY A 36 -10.28 11.90 26.65
CA GLY A 36 -9.78 13.15 27.25
C GLY A 36 -8.33 13.09 27.73
N VAL A 37 -7.57 12.04 27.36
CA VAL A 37 -6.14 11.98 27.69
C VAL A 37 -5.39 12.92 26.76
N ALA A 38 -4.64 13.85 27.37
CA ALA A 38 -3.81 14.81 26.63
C ALA A 38 -2.72 14.10 25.83
N ILE A 39 -2.55 14.53 24.58
CA ILE A 39 -1.53 14.03 23.64
C ILE A 39 -0.51 15.13 23.34
N ALA A 40 -0.98 16.33 23.02
CA ALA A 40 -0.14 17.47 22.66
C ALA A 40 -0.89 18.80 22.84
N THR A 41 -0.15 19.89 22.86
CA THR A 41 -0.67 21.26 22.81
C THR A 41 0.13 22.04 21.78
N ILE A 42 -0.56 22.81 20.94
CA ILE A 42 0.05 23.66 19.91
C ILE A 42 -0.53 25.07 19.97
N THR A 43 0.20 26.05 19.44
CA THR A 43 -0.28 27.43 19.29
C THR A 43 -0.63 27.71 17.83
N VAL A 44 -1.74 28.41 17.62
CA VAL A 44 -2.18 28.88 16.31
C VAL A 44 -1.34 30.08 15.91
N LYS A 45 -0.79 30.06 14.69
CA LYS A 45 0.02 31.14 14.15
C LYS A 45 -0.83 32.40 13.93
N GLU A 46 -0.16 33.54 13.76
CA GLU A 46 -0.81 34.83 13.50
C GLU A 46 -1.66 34.85 12.22
N ASP A 47 -1.31 34.03 11.23
CA ASP A 47 -2.09 33.85 9.99
C ASP A 47 -3.33 32.95 10.16
N GLY A 48 -3.59 32.49 11.38
CA GLY A 48 -4.71 31.62 11.73
C GLY A 48 -4.49 30.15 11.40
N THR A 49 -3.32 29.77 10.90
CA THR A 49 -2.98 28.37 10.60
C THR A 49 -2.34 27.67 11.79
N TRP A 50 -2.49 26.35 11.84
CA TRP A 50 -1.81 25.51 12.80
C TRP A 50 -1.44 24.17 12.18
N SER A 51 -0.43 23.51 12.75
CA SER A 51 0.02 22.20 12.29
C SER A 51 0.55 21.40 13.47
N TRP A 52 0.27 20.10 13.48
CA TRP A 52 0.83 19.14 14.42
C TRP A 52 1.20 17.85 13.70
N THR A 53 2.47 17.49 13.76
CA THR A 53 2.97 16.23 13.22
C THR A 53 3.11 15.19 14.32
N ARG A 54 2.38 14.09 14.20
CA ARG A 54 2.66 12.89 14.98
C ARG A 54 3.72 12.08 14.24
N VAL A 55 4.89 11.89 14.85
CA VAL A 55 6.04 11.24 14.22
C VAL A 55 5.81 9.76 13.86
N ASN A 56 4.91 9.10 14.57
CA ASN A 56 4.53 7.72 14.30
C ASN A 56 3.05 7.49 14.63
N MET A 57 2.28 7.18 13.58
CA MET A 57 0.85 6.88 13.69
C MET A 57 0.54 5.42 14.11
N GLY A 58 1.53 4.53 14.12
CA GLY A 58 1.33 3.11 14.38
C GLY A 58 0.34 2.47 13.39
N THR A 59 -0.45 1.50 13.86
CA THR A 59 -1.44 0.75 13.05
C THR A 59 -2.86 0.84 13.61
N SER A 60 -3.08 1.63 14.66
CA SER A 60 -4.35 1.70 15.39
C SER A 60 -5.31 2.75 14.85
N THR A 61 -6.62 2.50 14.91
CA THR A 61 -7.61 3.54 14.62
C THR A 61 -7.59 4.65 15.68
N TRP A 62 -7.41 5.89 15.26
CA TRP A 62 -7.36 7.08 16.09
C TRP A 62 -8.72 7.79 16.17
N ASN A 63 -9.05 8.26 17.38
CA ASN A 63 -10.12 9.19 17.64
C ASN A 63 -9.54 10.36 18.43
N LEU A 64 -9.42 11.52 17.77
CA LEU A 64 -8.73 12.70 18.28
C LEU A 64 -9.69 13.88 18.37
N ASN A 65 -9.57 14.62 19.46
CA ASN A 65 -10.22 15.91 19.67
C ASN A 65 -9.15 17.00 19.61
N PHE A 66 -9.41 18.05 18.84
CA PHE A 66 -8.61 19.27 18.76
C PHE A 66 -9.47 20.39 19.36
N ILE A 67 -9.07 20.93 20.50
CA ILE A 67 -9.88 21.81 21.32
C ILE A 67 -9.14 23.14 21.50
N GLN A 68 -9.62 24.21 20.88
CA GLN A 68 -9.13 25.56 21.15
C GLN A 68 -9.81 26.12 22.39
N ASP A 69 -9.08 26.88 23.21
CA ASP A 69 -9.61 27.59 24.39
C ASP A 69 -10.38 26.64 25.35
N LYS A 70 -9.83 25.44 25.57
CA LYS A 70 -10.46 24.40 26.40
C LYS A 70 -10.89 24.94 27.76
N GLY A 71 -12.15 24.72 28.13
CA GLY A 71 -12.75 25.17 29.39
C GLY A 71 -13.11 26.66 29.43
N GLN A 72 -13.01 27.39 28.32
CA GLN A 72 -13.41 28.78 28.21
C GLN A 72 -14.72 28.92 27.44
N ALA A 73 -15.38 30.08 27.55
CA ALA A 73 -16.60 30.37 26.78
C ALA A 73 -16.39 30.39 25.25
N THR A 74 -15.15 30.55 24.78
CA THR A 74 -14.77 30.54 23.36
C THR A 74 -14.30 29.17 22.86
N GLU A 75 -14.55 28.10 23.62
CA GLU A 75 -14.12 26.76 23.26
C GLU A 75 -14.61 26.36 21.87
N ALA A 76 -13.69 25.87 21.03
CA ALA A 76 -14.01 25.37 19.70
C ALA A 76 -13.37 24.01 19.49
N VAL A 77 -14.16 23.04 19.03
CA VAL A 77 -13.73 21.65 18.86
C VAL A 77 -13.77 21.21 17.40
N ALA A 78 -12.69 20.62 16.92
CA ALA A 78 -12.66 19.78 15.72
C ALA A 78 -12.36 18.33 16.11
N LYS A 79 -13.04 17.38 15.46
CA LYS A 79 -12.93 15.95 15.79
C LYS A 79 -12.50 15.16 14.56
N VAL A 80 -11.51 14.30 14.75
CA VAL A 80 -11.09 13.29 13.79
C VAL A 80 -11.46 11.93 14.38
N LEU A 81 -12.52 11.32 13.86
CA LEU A 81 -13.08 10.07 14.41
C LEU A 81 -12.88 8.92 13.42
N GLY A 82 -12.38 7.79 13.91
CA GLY A 82 -12.17 6.61 13.08
C GLY A 82 -11.02 6.72 12.07
N PHE A 83 -10.04 7.60 12.34
CA PHE A 83 -8.91 7.79 11.44
C PHE A 83 -7.95 6.61 11.52
N LYS A 84 -7.89 5.82 10.45
CA LYS A 84 -7.26 4.50 10.42
C LYS A 84 -6.14 4.46 9.39
N PRO A 85 -5.24 3.46 9.43
CA PRO A 85 -4.28 3.26 8.36
C PRO A 85 -4.99 3.20 7.01
N ASN A 86 -4.42 3.84 5.99
CA ASN A 86 -4.86 3.65 4.63
C ASN A 86 -4.67 2.16 4.25
N ALA A 87 -5.52 1.66 3.35
CA ALA A 87 -5.31 0.34 2.81
C ALA A 87 -3.95 0.34 2.08
N ALA A 88 -3.15 -0.70 2.30
CA ALA A 88 -1.97 -0.90 1.47
C ALA A 88 -2.41 -0.99 0.00
N PRO A 89 -1.62 -0.43 -0.95
CA PRO A 89 -1.90 -0.63 -2.36
C PRO A 89 -2.07 -2.12 -2.63
N ALA A 90 -3.08 -2.48 -3.42
CA ALA A 90 -3.22 -3.86 -3.86
C ALA A 90 -1.90 -4.26 -4.54
N PRO A 91 -1.31 -5.40 -4.18
CA PRO A 91 -0.11 -5.86 -4.83
C PRO A 91 -0.39 -6.08 -6.30
N VAL A 92 0.59 -5.68 -7.11
CA VAL A 92 0.50 -5.79 -8.56
C VAL A 92 1.55 -6.80 -8.98
N VAL A 93 1.10 -7.88 -9.60
CA VAL A 93 1.97 -8.77 -10.37
C VAL A 93 1.53 -8.69 -11.83
N THR A 94 2.49 -8.58 -12.73
CA THR A 94 2.25 -8.54 -14.19
C THR A 94 3.32 -9.35 -14.87
N VAL A 95 3.00 -9.91 -16.04
CA VAL A 95 3.97 -10.54 -16.94
C VAL A 95 4.15 -9.61 -18.14
N THR A 96 5.38 -9.21 -18.42
CA THR A 96 5.75 -8.38 -19.57
C THR A 96 6.45 -9.17 -20.67
N ASN A 97 6.98 -10.36 -20.37
CA ASN A 97 7.51 -11.29 -21.37
C ASN A 97 6.96 -12.70 -21.11
N PRO A 98 6.26 -13.34 -22.08
CA PRO A 98 5.97 -12.86 -23.44
C PRO A 98 5.04 -11.65 -23.46
N ALA A 99 5.28 -10.71 -24.39
CA ALA A 99 4.38 -9.58 -24.62
C ALA A 99 3.08 -10.02 -25.33
N ASN A 100 3.18 -11.02 -26.20
CA ASN A 100 2.05 -11.69 -26.83
C ASN A 100 2.25 -13.21 -26.75
N VAL A 101 1.29 -13.90 -26.14
CA VAL A 101 1.36 -15.36 -25.95
C VAL A 101 1.26 -16.10 -27.29
N ALA A 102 0.64 -15.51 -28.31
CA ALA A 102 0.52 -16.13 -29.63
C ALA A 102 1.85 -16.28 -30.37
N ASP A 103 2.87 -15.50 -30.01
CA ASP A 103 4.21 -15.57 -30.61
C ASP A 103 4.92 -16.90 -30.28
N GLY A 104 4.50 -17.56 -29.20
CA GLY A 104 5.01 -18.85 -28.79
C GLY A 104 6.47 -18.84 -28.31
N TYR A 105 7.02 -20.04 -28.10
CA TYR A 105 8.41 -20.22 -27.67
C TYR A 105 9.15 -21.22 -28.57
N THR A 106 10.48 -21.24 -28.51
CA THR A 106 11.27 -22.24 -29.26
C THR A 106 11.25 -23.59 -28.51
N ALA A 107 10.78 -24.65 -29.16
CA ALA A 107 10.72 -25.98 -28.56
C ALA A 107 12.09 -26.44 -28.04
N ASN A 108 12.10 -27.11 -26.89
CA ASN A 108 13.31 -27.65 -26.25
C ASN A 108 14.42 -26.63 -25.95
N ALA A 109 14.09 -25.34 -25.90
CA ALA A 109 15.01 -24.25 -25.62
C ALA A 109 14.62 -23.50 -24.33
N PRO A 110 15.54 -22.72 -23.74
CA PRO A 110 15.20 -21.86 -22.63
C PRO A 110 14.25 -20.73 -23.03
N PHE A 111 13.43 -20.28 -22.09
CA PHE A 111 12.62 -19.07 -22.21
C PHE A 111 12.65 -18.29 -20.90
N THR A 112 12.80 -16.98 -20.99
CA THR A 112 12.83 -16.07 -19.83
C THR A 112 11.51 -15.34 -19.72
N PHE A 113 10.75 -15.63 -18.67
CA PHE A 113 9.58 -14.84 -18.30
C PHE A 113 10.03 -13.62 -17.51
N GLU A 114 9.38 -12.49 -17.76
CA GLU A 114 9.69 -11.22 -17.09
C GLU A 114 8.40 -10.52 -16.71
N GLY A 115 8.50 -9.62 -15.75
CA GLY A 115 7.37 -8.82 -15.34
C GLY A 115 7.66 -7.86 -14.21
N LYS A 116 6.59 -7.32 -13.63
CA LYS A 116 6.65 -6.44 -12.46
C LYS A 116 5.94 -7.04 -11.25
N GLY A 117 6.41 -6.66 -10.07
CA GLY A 117 5.94 -7.11 -8.76
C GLY A 117 6.18 -6.04 -7.69
N THR A 118 5.76 -6.29 -6.46
CA THR A 118 6.14 -5.47 -5.30
C THR A 118 7.59 -5.77 -4.89
N PRO A 119 8.48 -4.76 -4.80
CA PRO A 119 9.88 -4.96 -4.42
C PRO A 119 10.06 -5.81 -3.15
N GLY A 120 10.99 -6.77 -3.19
CA GLY A 120 11.31 -7.66 -2.07
C GLY A 120 10.27 -8.75 -1.79
N LYS A 121 9.12 -8.76 -2.50
CA LYS A 121 8.13 -9.84 -2.40
C LYS A 121 8.53 -11.04 -3.23
N THR A 122 7.91 -12.17 -2.91
CA THR A 122 8.10 -13.45 -3.58
C THR A 122 6.97 -13.69 -4.57
N ILE A 123 7.32 -14.21 -5.75
CA ILE A 123 6.37 -14.71 -6.76
C ILE A 123 6.48 -16.23 -6.82
N ASN A 124 5.36 -16.90 -6.59
CA ASN A 124 5.18 -18.33 -6.78
C ASN A 124 4.73 -18.59 -8.21
N ILE A 125 5.45 -19.47 -8.91
CA ILE A 125 5.16 -19.84 -10.29
C ILE A 125 4.61 -21.26 -10.27
N GLU A 126 3.39 -21.43 -10.78
CA GLU A 126 2.64 -22.69 -10.73
C GLU A 126 1.98 -22.96 -12.07
N ASN A 127 1.66 -24.22 -12.36
CA ASN A 127 0.79 -24.52 -13.50
C ASN A 127 -0.70 -24.30 -13.14
N LYS A 128 -1.58 -24.44 -14.14
CA LYS A 128 -3.04 -24.33 -13.95
C LYS A 128 -3.68 -25.32 -12.95
N ASN A 129 -2.94 -26.34 -12.50
CA ASN A 129 -3.39 -27.34 -11.54
C ASN A 129 -2.73 -27.13 -10.16
N ASP A 130 -2.27 -25.90 -9.88
CA ASP A 130 -1.61 -25.50 -8.64
C ASP A 130 -0.33 -26.29 -8.29
N VAL A 131 0.29 -26.93 -9.29
CA VAL A 131 1.57 -27.60 -9.10
C VAL A 131 2.67 -26.55 -9.12
N ALA A 132 3.42 -26.45 -8.02
CA ALA A 132 4.57 -25.57 -7.89
C ALA A 132 5.65 -25.90 -8.92
N ILE A 133 6.13 -24.85 -9.60
CA ILE A 133 7.20 -24.94 -10.61
C ILE A 133 8.46 -24.25 -10.11
N ALA A 134 8.32 -23.02 -9.60
CA ALA A 134 9.44 -22.22 -9.15
C ALA A 134 8.99 -21.10 -8.21
N THR A 135 9.96 -20.47 -7.56
CA THR A 135 9.76 -19.31 -6.70
C THR A 135 10.87 -18.30 -6.99
N ILE A 136 10.52 -17.03 -7.16
CA ILE A 136 11.47 -15.94 -7.41
C ILE A 136 11.19 -14.74 -6.51
N THR A 137 12.18 -13.87 -6.33
CA THR A 137 12.03 -12.62 -5.58
C THR A 137 12.03 -11.44 -6.54
N VAL A 138 11.12 -10.49 -6.31
CA VAL A 138 11.06 -9.22 -7.03
C VAL A 138 12.22 -8.33 -6.58
N LYS A 139 12.95 -7.78 -7.54
CA LYS A 139 14.08 -6.87 -7.29
C LYS A 139 13.61 -5.54 -6.67
N ALA A 140 14.57 -4.78 -6.15
CA ALA A 140 14.31 -3.47 -5.55
C ALA A 140 13.65 -2.46 -6.52
N ASP A 141 13.91 -2.60 -7.82
CA ASP A 141 13.30 -1.78 -8.89
C ASP A 141 11.89 -2.23 -9.30
N GLY A 142 11.34 -3.25 -8.65
CA GLY A 142 10.01 -3.79 -8.92
C GLY A 142 9.96 -4.77 -10.10
N THR A 143 11.10 -5.13 -10.70
CA THR A 143 11.15 -6.12 -11.79
C THR A 143 11.41 -7.53 -11.27
N TRP A 144 10.94 -8.52 -12.00
CA TRP A 144 11.28 -9.93 -11.77
C TRP A 144 11.60 -10.62 -13.09
N SER A 145 12.39 -11.69 -13.01
CA SER A 145 12.74 -12.51 -14.16
C SER A 145 12.91 -13.96 -13.72
N TRP A 146 12.42 -14.88 -14.55
CA TRP A 146 12.56 -16.32 -14.35
C TRP A 146 12.83 -17.02 -15.68
N THR A 147 13.98 -17.68 -15.80
CA THR A 147 14.30 -18.51 -16.96
C THR A 147 13.96 -19.96 -16.69
N ARG A 148 13.05 -20.52 -17.50
CA ARG A 148 12.88 -21.97 -17.59
C ARG A 148 13.91 -22.49 -18.60
N SER A 149 14.80 -23.39 -18.16
CA SER A 149 15.91 -23.89 -18.98
C SER A 149 15.48 -24.73 -20.18
N ASN A 150 14.33 -25.39 -20.07
CA ASN A 150 13.74 -26.18 -21.14
C ASN A 150 12.22 -26.07 -21.12
N MET A 151 11.66 -25.50 -22.18
CA MET A 151 10.21 -25.37 -22.36
C MET A 151 9.52 -26.64 -22.88
N GLY A 152 10.26 -27.60 -23.41
CA GLY A 152 9.70 -28.82 -24.01
C GLY A 152 8.90 -28.52 -25.29
N THR A 153 7.83 -29.28 -25.50
CA THR A 153 6.91 -29.14 -26.65
C THR A 153 5.44 -28.92 -26.23
N SER A 154 5.19 -28.72 -24.93
CA SER A 154 3.84 -28.65 -24.35
C SER A 154 3.24 -27.25 -24.40
N THR A 155 1.92 -27.16 -24.40
CA THR A 155 1.25 -25.87 -24.13
C THR A 155 1.29 -25.56 -22.63
N TRP A 156 1.83 -24.41 -22.25
CA TRP A 156 1.96 -23.94 -20.88
C TRP A 156 0.80 -23.03 -20.48
N ASN A 157 0.27 -23.28 -19.29
CA ASN A 157 -0.62 -22.39 -18.57
C ASN A 157 0.00 -22.16 -17.20
N LEU A 158 0.48 -20.93 -16.96
CA LEU A 158 1.26 -20.55 -15.79
C LEU A 158 0.56 -19.45 -15.01
N ASN A 159 0.55 -19.60 -13.69
CA ASN A 159 0.16 -18.58 -12.74
C ASN A 159 1.43 -18.04 -12.06
N PHE A 160 1.55 -16.71 -12.01
CA PHE A 160 2.57 -15.97 -11.28
C PHE A 160 1.86 -15.28 -10.11
N ILE A 161 2.07 -15.78 -8.90
CA ILE A 161 1.27 -15.44 -7.73
C ILE A 161 2.15 -14.73 -6.71
N GLN A 162 1.82 -13.47 -6.39
CA GLN A 162 2.43 -12.76 -5.27
C GLN A 162 1.55 -12.87 -4.03
N ASP A 163 2.17 -12.95 -2.85
CA ASP A 163 1.48 -12.98 -1.55
C ASP A 163 0.45 -14.15 -1.46
N LYS A 164 0.80 -15.30 -2.04
CA LYS A 164 -0.06 -16.50 -2.10
C LYS A 164 -0.60 -16.87 -0.71
N GLY A 165 -1.91 -17.02 -0.61
CA GLY A 165 -2.64 -17.38 0.62
C GLY A 165 -2.72 -16.26 1.66
N GLN A 166 -2.33 -15.03 1.32
CA GLN A 166 -2.37 -13.88 2.22
C GLN A 166 -3.40 -12.85 1.77
N THR A 167 -3.77 -11.94 2.68
CA THR A 167 -4.56 -10.76 2.33
C THR A 167 -3.75 -9.91 1.34
N GLY A 168 -4.26 -9.77 0.13
CA GLY A 168 -3.51 -9.18 -0.97
C GLY A 168 -2.85 -10.22 -1.88
N GLU A 169 -3.40 -11.42 -2.06
CA GLU A 169 -2.91 -12.27 -3.15
C GLU A 169 -3.15 -11.59 -4.52
N ALA A 170 -2.13 -11.58 -5.37
CA ALA A 170 -2.21 -11.07 -6.73
C ALA A 170 -1.72 -12.11 -7.73
N VAL A 171 -2.41 -12.26 -8.87
CA VAL A 171 -2.12 -13.29 -9.87
C VAL A 171 -1.99 -12.67 -11.26
N ALA A 172 -0.89 -12.97 -11.95
CA ALA A 172 -0.75 -12.78 -13.39
C ALA A 172 -0.68 -14.13 -14.09
N LYS A 173 -1.26 -14.22 -15.28
CA LYS A 173 -1.40 -15.49 -16.00
C LYS A 173 -0.75 -15.43 -17.37
N VAL A 174 -0.17 -16.54 -17.76
CA VAL A 174 0.20 -16.85 -19.15
C VAL A 174 -0.58 -18.08 -19.55
N GLU A 175 -1.54 -17.95 -20.46
CA GLU A 175 -2.46 -19.03 -20.84
C GLU A 175 -2.27 -19.43 -22.31
N GLY A 176 -2.07 -20.71 -22.58
CA GLY A 176 -1.94 -21.21 -23.96
C GLY A 176 -0.58 -20.97 -24.62
N PHE A 177 0.48 -20.70 -23.86
CA PHE A 177 1.81 -20.45 -24.43
C PHE A 177 2.43 -21.74 -24.97
N LYS A 178 2.61 -21.83 -26.28
CA LYS A 178 2.96 -23.07 -26.99
C LYS A 178 4.20 -22.90 -27.87
N PRO A 179 4.82 -23.99 -28.36
CA PRO A 179 5.91 -23.87 -29.32
C PRO A 179 5.48 -23.08 -30.56
N ARG A 180 6.32 -22.19 -31.04
CA ARG A 180 6.15 -21.55 -32.35
C ARG A 180 6.39 -22.59 -33.46
N ALA A 181 5.64 -22.46 -34.55
CA ALA A 181 5.78 -23.31 -35.74
C ALA A 181 7.12 -23.07 -36.45
#